data_AF-A0A1G3XSU6-F1
#
_entry.id   AF-A0A1G3XSU6-F1
#
_cell.length_a   1.000
_cell.length_b   1.000
_cell.length_c   1.000
_cell.angle_alpha   90.00
_cell.angle_beta   90.00
_cell.angle_gamma   90.00
#
_symmetry.space_group_name_H-M   'P 1'
#
loop_
_entity.id
_entity.type
_entity.pdbx_description
1 polymer ?
#
loop_
_entity_poly.entity_id
_entity_poly.type
_entity_poly.pdbx_seq_one_letter_code
_entity_poly.pdbx_strand_id
1 'polypeptide(L)' 'MCEFKVFVKRRGHEEAVAEDIVYAKAEGSSIILKDVLGNSVKVENAAVLEVDVEAERLILAETAAPRESVGKSIR' A
#
# COMPACT_ATOMS: atom_id res chain seq x y z
N MET A 1 10.40 17.85 -6.73
CA MET A 1 9.92 16.79 -5.84
C MET A 1 9.17 15.83 -6.75
N CYS A 2 9.30 14.52 -6.57
CA CYS A 2 8.57 13.57 -7.39
C CYS A 2 7.45 13.02 -6.52
N GLU A 3 6.22 13.20 -6.96
CA GLU A 3 5.02 12.71 -6.34
C GLU A 3 4.45 11.55 -7.14
N PHE A 4 3.67 10.69 -6.48
CA PHE A 4 3.09 9.50 -7.08
C PHE A 4 1.58 9.47 -6.92
N LYS A 5 0.90 9.10 -8.00
CA LYS A 5 -0.45 8.53 -7.89
C LYS A 5 -0.34 7.07 -7.51
N VAL A 6 -1.04 6.69 -6.45
CA VAL A 6 -0.96 5.35 -5.88
C VAL A 6 -2.17 4.52 -6.30
N PHE A 7 -1.91 3.33 -6.82
CA PHE A 7 -2.91 2.38 -7.25
C PHE A 7 -2.83 1.10 -6.43
N VAL A 8 -3.98 0.48 -6.13
CA VAL A 8 -4.03 -0.90 -5.61
C VAL A 8 -4.50 -1.82 -6.73
N LYS A 9 -3.69 -2.85 -7.03
CA LYS A 9 -4.01 -3.89 -7.98
C LYS A 9 -4.71 -5.05 -7.29
N ARG A 10 -6.00 -5.25 -7.61
CA ARG A 10 -6.85 -6.34 -7.11
C ARG A 10 -7.41 -7.15 -8.27
N ARG A 11 -7.17 -8.46 -8.29
CA ARG A 11 -7.73 -9.40 -9.29
C ARG A 11 -7.58 -8.91 -10.75
N GLY A 12 -6.47 -8.24 -11.05
CA GLY A 12 -6.18 -7.70 -12.39
C GLY A 12 -6.70 -6.29 -12.68
N HIS A 13 -7.42 -5.65 -11.76
CA HIS A 13 -7.88 -4.27 -11.86
C HIS A 13 -7.06 -3.34 -10.96
N GLU A 14 -6.81 -2.11 -11.41
CA GLU A 14 -6.10 -1.08 -10.65
C GLU A 14 -7.08 0.00 -10.20
N GLU A 15 -7.10 0.30 -8.90
CA GLU A 15 -7.93 1.34 -8.28
C GLU A 15 -7.01 2.43 -7.71
N ALA A 16 -7.24 3.69 -8.08
CA ALA A 16 -6.50 4.81 -7.50
C ALA A 16 -6.95 5.05 -6.04
N VAL A 17 -6.02 5.11 -5.10
CA VAL A 17 -6.31 5.21 -3.66
C VAL A 17 -5.69 6.42 -2.98
N ALA A 18 -4.66 7.03 -3.59
CA ALA A 18 -4.03 8.24 -3.09
C ALA A 18 -3.33 9.00 -4.22
N GLU A 19 -3.15 10.31 -4.03
CA GLU A 19 -2.44 11.22 -4.93
C GLU A 19 -1.46 12.08 -4.12
N ASP A 20 -0.57 12.77 -4.81
CA ASP A 20 0.45 13.65 -4.21
C ASP A 20 1.34 12.94 -3.16
N ILE A 21 1.54 11.63 -3.31
CA ILE A 21 2.32 10.83 -2.35
C ILE A 21 3.82 10.98 -2.63
N VAL A 22 4.59 11.32 -1.59
CA VAL A 22 6.06 11.48 -1.66
C VAL A 22 6.81 10.50 -0.79
N TYR A 23 6.10 9.68 -0.02
CA TYR A 23 6.70 8.70 0.86
C TYR A 23 5.78 7.48 1.00
N ALA A 24 6.38 6.29 0.90
CA ALA A 24 5.73 5.02 1.17
C ALA A 24 6.63 4.18 2.08
N LYS A 25 6.06 3.59 3.13
CA LYS A 25 6.75 2.70 4.06
C LYS A 25 5.93 1.44 4.28
N ALA A 26 6.57 0.28 4.13
CA ALA A 26 5.99 -0.98 4.57
C ALA A 26 6.03 -1.08 6.10
N GLU A 27 4.90 -1.44 6.70
CA GLU A 27 4.74 -1.67 8.13
C GLU A 27 3.84 -2.90 8.36
N GLY A 28 4.47 -4.05 8.61
CA GLY A 28 3.76 -5.33 8.70
C GLY A 28 3.10 -5.70 7.37
N SER A 29 1.79 -5.90 7.38
CA SER A 29 0.97 -6.19 6.19
C SER A 29 0.38 -4.93 5.54
N SER A 30 0.91 -3.75 5.86
CA SER A 30 0.32 -2.48 5.46
C SER A 30 1.37 -1.55 4.85
N ILE A 31 0.91 -0.59 4.04
CA ILE A 31 1.74 0.50 3.51
C ILE A 31 1.27 1.83 4.12
N ILE A 32 2.18 2.57 4.73
CA ILE A 32 1.97 3.95 5.16
C ILE A 32 2.39 4.87 4.02
N LEU A 33 1.45 5.65 3.51
CA LEU A 33 1.66 6.67 2.49
C LEU A 33 1.64 8.05 3.16
N LYS A 34 2.50 8.97 2.71
CA LYS A 34 2.48 10.36 3.16
C LYS A 34 2.52 11.32 1.98
N ASP A 35 1.62 12.30 1.99
CA ASP A 35 1.48 13.31 0.94
C ASP A 35 2.45 14.50 1.11
N VAL A 36 2.45 15.40 0.13
CA VAL A 36 3.26 16.64 0.13
C VAL A 36 2.95 17.58 1.30
N LEU A 37 1.74 17.52 1.87
CA LEU A 37 1.32 18.34 3.02
C LEU A 37 1.67 17.68 4.37
N GLY A 38 2.09 16.42 4.32
CA GLY A 38 2.48 15.61 5.45
C GLY A 38 1.35 14.78 6.08
N ASN A 39 0.17 14.73 5.47
CA ASN A 39 -0.90 13.84 5.90
C ASN A 39 -0.50 12.39 5.61
N SER A 40 -0.98 11.45 6.43
CA SER A 40 -0.66 10.03 6.27
C SER A 40 -1.92 9.19 6.09
N VAL A 41 -1.85 8.23 5.17
CA VAL A 41 -2.88 7.22 4.93
C VAL A 41 -2.25 5.84 5.07
N LYS A 42 -2.99 4.90 5.68
CA LYS A 42 -2.59 3.50 5.79
C LYS A 42 -3.40 2.66 4.83
N VAL A 43 -2.72 1.90 3.98
CA VAL A 43 -3.31 0.88 3.11
C VAL A 43 -3.06 -0.48 3.72
N GLU A 44 -4.11 -1.12 4.24
CA GLU A 44 -4.03 -2.46 4.83
C GLU A 44 -3.94 -3.55 3.76
N ASN A 45 -3.31 -4.66 4.13
CA ASN A 45 -3.16 -5.85 3.29
C ASN A 45 -2.60 -5.50 1.90
N ALA A 46 -1.47 -4.79 1.90
CA ALA A 46 -0.84 -4.30 0.69
C ALA A 46 0.68 -4.43 0.75
N ALA A 47 1.30 -4.63 -0.41
CA ALA A 47 2.74 -4.59 -0.60
C ALA A 47 3.07 -3.75 -1.84
N VAL A 48 4.23 -3.10 -1.86
CA VAL A 48 4.69 -2.40 -3.08
C VAL A 48 4.95 -3.43 -4.18
N LEU A 49 4.30 -3.24 -5.33
CA LEU A 49 4.44 -4.07 -6.51
C LEU A 49 5.41 -3.43 -7.52
N GLU A 50 5.23 -2.13 -7.79
CA GLU A 50 5.99 -1.41 -8.79
C GLU A 50 6.13 0.07 -8.40
N VAL A 51 7.29 0.65 -8.69
CA VAL A 51 7.52 2.09 -8.61
C VAL A 51 8.00 2.54 -9.99
N ASP A 52 7.16 3.30 -10.68
CA ASP A 52 7.48 3.92 -11.96
C ASP A 52 7.64 5.43 -11.74
N VAL A 53 8.89 5.87 -11.71
CA VAL A 53 9.25 7.27 -11.49
C VAL A 53 8.96 8.13 -12.71
N GLU A 54 9.10 7.57 -13.92
CA GLU A 54 8.87 8.31 -15.17
C GLU A 54 7.38 8.60 -15.35
N ALA A 55 6.52 7.63 -14.99
CA ALA A 55 5.07 7.79 -15.05
C ALA A 55 4.45 8.40 -13.80
N GLU A 56 5.22 8.64 -12.73
CA GLU A 56 4.72 9.12 -11.43
C GLU A 56 3.67 8.17 -10.82
N ARG A 57 3.92 6.85 -10.90
CA ARG A 57 3.00 5.79 -10.43
C ARG A 57 3.63 4.90 -9.37
N LEU A 58 2.88 4.66 -8.31
CA LEU A 58 3.16 3.62 -7.30
C LEU A 58 2.05 2.58 -7.36
N ILE A 59 2.39 1.34 -7.66
CA ILE A 59 1.41 0.24 -7.68
C ILE A 59 1.63 -0.61 -6.44
N LEU A 60 0.55 -0.82 -5.68
CA LEU A 60 0.47 -1.73 -4.56
C LEU A 60 -0.27 -3.00 -5.01
N ALA A 61 0.24 -4.16 -4.62
CA ALA A 61 -0.51 -5.41 -4.73
C ALA A 61 -1.34 -5.64 -3.47
N GLU A 62 -2.60 -6.06 -3.63
CA GLU A 62 -3.38 -6.60 -2.52
C GLU A 62 -2.76 -7.91 -2.03
N THR A 63 -2.48 -7.99 -0.73
CA THR A 63 -2.01 -9.20 -0.06
C THR A 63 -3.19 -9.86 0.66
N ALA A 64 -3.09 -11.18 0.91
CA ALA A 64 -4.04 -11.80 1.83
C ALA A 64 -3.86 -11.17 3.22
N ALA A 65 -4.97 -10.94 3.93
CA ALA A 65 -4.88 -10.58 5.34
C ALA A 65 -4.09 -11.66 6.10
N PRO A 66 -3.23 -11.30 7.06
CA PRO A 66 -2.60 -12.29 7.92
C PRO A 66 -3.69 -13.18 8.49
N ARG A 67 -3.58 -14.50 8.29
CA ARG A 67 -4.42 -15.43 9.05
C ARG A 67 -4.05 -15.20 10.51
N GLU A 68 -4.93 -14.60 11.30
CA GLU A 68 -4.81 -14.65 12.75
C GLU A 68 -4.51 -16.10 13.11
N SER A 69 -3.33 -16.33 13.69
CA SER A 69 -2.95 -17.64 14.19
C SER A 69 -4.04 -18.06 15.16
N VAL A 70 -4.90 -18.99 14.72
CA VAL A 70 -5.90 -19.64 15.56
C VAL A 70 -5.13 -20.18 16.75
N GLY A 71 -5.18 -19.43 17.85
CA GLY A 71 -4.61 -19.83 19.12
C GLY A 71 -5.33 -21.10 19.52
N LYS A 72 -4.72 -22.25 19.20
CA LYS A 72 -5.11 -23.53 19.74
C LYS A 72 -4.86 -23.44 21.24
N SER A 73 -5.88 -22.99 21.97
CA SER A 73 -6.01 -23.20 23.40
C SER A 73 -6.12 -24.71 23.59
N ILE A 74 -4.97 -25.35 23.75
CA ILE A 74 -4.88 -26.73 24.18
C ILE A 74 -5.19 -26.68 25.68
N ARG A 75 -6.45 -26.96 26.02
CA ARG A 75 -6.81 -27.46 27.35
C ARG A 75 -6.59 -28.96 27.37
#